data_AF-A0A9R0ELL3-F1
#
_entry.id   AF-A0A9R0ELL3-F1
#
_cell.length_a   1.000
_cell.length_b   1.000
_cell.length_c   1.000
_cell.angle_alpha   90.00
_cell.angle_beta   90.00
_cell.angle_gamma   90.00
#
_symmetry.space_group_name_H-M   'P 1'
#
loop_
_entity.id
_entity.type
_entity.pdbx_description
1 polymer ?
#
loop_
_entity_poly.entity_id
_entity_poly.type
_entity_poly.pdbx_seq_one_letter_code
_entity_poly.pdbx_strand_id
1 'polypeptide(L)'
;MQVPTAVIVLLIICCHGISCLGRTESSIVPIYHSPGIYFEPTTNINFYTDHWKVITHVDLVSLEPYLNKIEFLLQDTLKLCDKIVPKEESTCKDMSIPIEVLIQSNSIKLQSLSHIISNQSTNKVKRSLEFGGEILKFFFGTLDADDARKYDAAIESSKKSETELFHLMRDNIHIVKSTINNFNTTIYKLNQNEMKLNAQINKMNEIFSQITKTDNLLLYTSKLNNLLNIIEGSLLSISNLLDTTLNSILFSKVNILHPSVISPLNLYLELTKHSSQISKRLDFPVPLAIQNIHSIIDVSEFSSYYYNNKVIFILQIPLITPDKFMAYKNIPLQCRELGSAIMRRVDLMNIFNLLNLYD
;
A
#
# COMPACT_ATOMS: atom_id res chain seq x y z
N MET A 1 50.91 16.51 54.21
CA MET A 1 51.59 17.53 53.40
C MET A 1 50.82 17.68 52.09
N GLN A 2 50.13 18.81 51.97
CA GLN A 2 49.30 19.18 50.83
C GLN A 2 50.17 19.48 49.61
N VAL A 3 49.93 18.75 48.52
CA VAL A 3 50.36 19.15 47.18
C VAL A 3 49.37 20.23 46.71
N PRO A 4 49.84 21.37 46.17
CA PRO A 4 48.97 22.52 45.91
C PRO A 4 48.08 22.24 44.70
N THR A 5 46.78 22.48 44.89
CA THR A 5 45.70 22.41 43.89
C THR A 5 45.94 23.27 42.64
N ALA A 6 46.90 24.19 42.67
CA ALA A 6 47.29 25.01 41.52
C ALA A 6 47.95 24.19 40.37
N VAL A 7 48.64 23.08 40.67
CA VAL A 7 49.33 22.28 39.64
C VAL A 7 48.35 21.42 38.82
N ILE A 8 47.25 20.99 39.44
CA ILE A 8 46.23 20.16 38.78
C ILE A 8 45.35 21.02 37.84
N VAL A 9 45.05 22.27 38.23
CA VAL A 9 44.28 23.19 37.37
C VAL A 9 45.09 23.62 36.14
N LEU A 10 46.42 23.81 36.27
CA LEU A 10 47.27 24.16 35.13
C LEU A 10 47.38 23.01 34.10
N LEU A 11 47.39 21.75 34.56
CA LEU A 11 47.41 20.58 33.68
C LEU A 11 46.07 20.34 32.96
N ILE A 12 44.94 20.65 33.60
CA ILE A 12 43.62 20.53 32.97
C ILE A 12 43.38 21.64 31.93
N ILE A 13 43.90 22.86 32.15
CA ILE A 13 43.83 23.96 31.18
C ILE A 13 44.76 23.70 29.97
N CYS A 14 45.94 23.11 30.18
CA CYS A 14 46.81 22.70 29.06
C CYS A 14 46.23 21.53 28.24
N CYS A 15 45.43 20.64 28.84
CA CYS A 15 44.75 19.57 28.09
C CYS A 15 43.44 20.00 27.41
N HIS A 16 42.79 21.10 27.84
CA HIS A 16 41.62 21.67 27.15
C HIS A 16 41.98 22.70 26.06
N GLY A 17 43.24 23.15 26.00
CA GLY A 17 43.75 24.04 24.95
C GLY A 17 44.34 23.34 23.72
N ILE A 18 44.44 22.00 23.72
CA ILE A 18 44.83 21.19 22.56
C ILE A 18 43.61 20.37 22.11
N SER A 19 42.45 21.02 22.03
CA SER A 19 41.43 20.59 21.09
C SER A 19 42.02 20.81 19.70
N CYS A 20 42.29 19.67 19.05
CA CYS A 20 42.71 19.56 17.66
C CYS A 20 41.93 20.54 16.77
N LEU A 21 42.51 21.69 16.46
CA LEU A 21 42.32 22.28 15.14
C LEU A 21 43.03 21.34 14.16
N GLY A 22 42.35 20.26 13.81
CA GLY A 22 42.58 19.61 12.53
C GLY A 22 42.31 20.68 11.48
N ARG A 23 43.36 21.37 11.03
CA ARG A 23 43.29 22.12 9.78
C ARG A 23 42.82 21.10 8.74
N THR A 24 41.61 21.28 8.25
CA THR A 24 41.25 20.74 6.95
C THR A 24 42.22 21.38 5.96
N GLU A 25 43.26 20.64 5.59
CA GLU A 25 44.11 21.01 4.48
C GLU A 25 43.21 21.01 3.24
N SER A 26 42.76 22.21 2.87
CA SER A 26 42.08 22.42 1.61
C SER A 26 43.15 22.30 0.53
N SER A 27 43.17 21.14 -0.14
CA SER A 27 44.02 20.94 -1.31
C SER A 27 43.50 21.82 -2.44
N ILE A 28 44.29 22.85 -2.79
CA ILE A 28 43.99 23.72 -3.91
C ILE A 28 44.53 23.03 -5.16
N VAL A 29 43.63 22.52 -5.99
CA VAL A 29 43.99 21.90 -7.27
C VAL A 29 43.87 22.97 -8.37
N PRO A 30 44.98 23.47 -8.94
CA PRO A 30 44.94 24.45 -10.02
C PRO A 30 44.35 23.86 -11.31
N ILE A 31 43.46 24.61 -11.95
CA ILE A 31 42.87 24.26 -13.25
C ILE A 31 43.72 24.92 -14.34
N TYR A 32 44.59 24.14 -14.99
CA TYR A 32 45.54 24.68 -15.98
C TYR A 32 44.91 24.92 -17.35
N HIS A 33 43.88 24.14 -17.72
CA HIS A 33 43.21 24.20 -19.02
C HIS A 33 41.72 23.95 -18.79
N SER A 34 40.87 24.90 -19.18
CA SER A 34 39.42 24.81 -18.99
C SER A 34 38.70 25.24 -20.26
N PRO A 35 37.74 24.45 -20.78
CA PRO A 35 36.89 24.82 -21.91
C PRO A 35 35.82 25.87 -21.53
N GLY A 36 36.02 26.64 -20.46
CA GLY A 36 35.04 27.59 -19.91
C GLY A 36 33.95 26.93 -19.05
N ILE A 37 34.02 25.63 -18.81
CA ILE A 37 33.06 24.88 -17.98
C ILE A 37 33.85 23.94 -17.08
N TYR A 38 33.54 23.98 -15.79
CA TYR A 38 34.03 23.03 -14.78
C TYR A 38 32.95 22.01 -14.45
N PHE A 39 33.33 20.75 -14.42
CA PHE A 39 32.45 19.63 -14.06
C PHE A 39 32.69 19.27 -12.59
N GLU A 40 31.83 19.72 -11.70
CA GLU A 40 31.91 19.40 -10.27
C GLU A 40 31.27 18.03 -10.01
N PRO A 41 32.03 17.00 -9.60
CA PRO A 41 31.45 15.70 -9.27
C PRO A 41 30.49 15.87 -8.08
N THR A 42 29.25 15.40 -8.25
CA THR A 42 28.18 15.60 -7.27
C THR A 42 27.88 14.29 -6.54
N THR A 43 27.47 13.26 -7.27
CA THR A 43 27.09 11.97 -6.68
C THR A 43 27.22 10.85 -7.71
N ASN A 44 27.29 9.62 -7.23
CA ASN A 44 27.17 8.44 -8.08
C ASN A 44 25.69 8.22 -8.43
N ILE A 45 25.42 7.94 -9.70
CA ILE A 45 24.10 7.60 -10.22
C ILE A 45 24.16 6.24 -10.93
N ASN A 46 23.05 5.54 -10.92
CA ASN A 46 22.83 4.32 -11.68
C ASN A 46 21.67 4.55 -12.64
N PHE A 47 21.73 3.93 -13.81
CA PHE A 47 20.60 3.90 -14.73
C PHE A 47 19.79 2.63 -14.51
N TYR A 48 18.47 2.75 -14.56
CA TYR A 48 17.59 1.60 -14.63
C TYR A 48 17.23 1.34 -16.10
N THR A 49 17.10 0.07 -16.46
CA THR A 49 16.76 -0.35 -17.83
C THR A 49 15.52 -1.23 -17.89
N ASP A 50 15.06 -1.70 -16.74
CA ASP A 50 13.90 -2.58 -16.61
C ASP A 50 13.25 -2.42 -15.22
N HIS A 51 12.12 -3.08 -15.00
CA HIS A 51 11.39 -3.10 -13.75
C HIS A 51 11.05 -4.52 -13.31
N TRP A 52 11.19 -4.79 -12.02
CA TRP A 52 10.61 -5.95 -11.38
C TRP A 52 9.18 -5.64 -10.94
N LYS A 53 8.21 -6.32 -11.55
CA LYS A 53 6.78 -6.06 -11.36
C LYS A 53 6.22 -7.01 -10.31
N VAL A 54 5.95 -6.49 -9.13
CA VAL A 54 5.28 -7.21 -8.04
C VAL A 54 3.78 -6.98 -8.16
N ILE A 55 3.03 -8.03 -8.47
CA ILE A 55 1.60 -7.96 -8.78
C ILE A 55 0.79 -8.69 -7.71
N THR A 56 -0.29 -8.05 -7.27
CA THR A 56 -1.31 -8.64 -6.40
C THR A 56 -2.70 -8.21 -6.84
N HIS A 57 -3.74 -8.92 -6.40
CA HIS A 57 -5.12 -8.61 -6.78
C HIS A 57 -6.10 -8.81 -5.63
N VAL A 58 -7.24 -8.14 -5.76
CA VAL A 58 -8.43 -8.28 -4.93
C VAL A 58 -9.57 -8.63 -5.86
N ASP A 59 -10.12 -9.83 -5.66
CA ASP A 59 -11.35 -10.25 -6.34
C ASP A 59 -12.51 -9.45 -5.73
N LEU A 60 -13.14 -8.61 -6.56
CA LEU A 60 -14.39 -7.96 -6.21
C LEU A 60 -15.51 -8.94 -6.51
N VAL A 61 -15.68 -9.93 -5.63
CA VAL A 61 -16.90 -10.73 -5.56
C VAL A 61 -18.10 -9.77 -5.52
N SER A 62 -19.25 -10.20 -6.03
CA SER A 62 -20.47 -9.39 -5.99
C SER A 62 -20.92 -9.17 -4.52
N LEU A 63 -20.34 -8.15 -3.88
CA LEU A 63 -20.67 -7.72 -2.52
C LEU A 63 -22.10 -7.18 -2.44
N GLU A 64 -22.66 -6.73 -3.57
CA GLU A 64 -24.01 -6.21 -3.69
C GLU A 64 -25.08 -7.27 -3.35
N PRO A 65 -25.14 -8.46 -4.00
CA PRO A 65 -26.00 -9.56 -3.56
C PRO A 65 -25.88 -9.92 -2.09
N TYR A 66 -24.65 -9.88 -1.54
CA TYR A 66 -24.40 -10.20 -0.14
C TYR A 66 -24.98 -9.12 0.80
N LEU A 67 -24.81 -7.84 0.46
CA LEU A 67 -25.38 -6.72 1.21
C LEU A 67 -26.92 -6.74 1.16
N ASN A 68 -27.50 -6.98 -0.02
CA ASN A 68 -28.96 -7.11 -0.19
C ASN A 68 -29.53 -8.27 0.63
N LYS A 69 -28.81 -9.39 0.72
CA LYS A 69 -29.20 -10.54 1.56
C LYS A 69 -29.20 -10.18 3.05
N ILE A 70 -28.20 -9.41 3.51
CA ILE A 70 -28.14 -8.94 4.90
C ILE A 70 -29.28 -7.97 5.20
N GLU A 71 -29.58 -7.05 4.28
CA GLU A 71 -30.70 -6.12 4.42
C GLU A 71 -32.04 -6.86 4.53
N PHE A 72 -32.30 -7.82 3.64
CA PHE A 72 -33.49 -8.67 3.70
C PHE A 72 -33.59 -9.40 5.05
N LEU A 73 -32.47 -9.94 5.53
CA LEU A 73 -32.44 -10.61 6.82
C LEU A 73 -32.74 -9.68 7.98
N LEU A 74 -32.18 -8.46 8.00
CA LEU A 74 -32.47 -7.48 9.03
C LEU A 74 -33.97 -7.20 9.09
N GLN A 75 -34.61 -7.04 7.94
CA GLN A 75 -36.06 -6.83 7.85
C GLN A 75 -36.86 -8.01 8.42
N ASP A 76 -36.47 -9.25 8.13
CA ASP A 76 -37.13 -10.43 8.70
C ASP A 76 -36.90 -10.57 10.21
N THR A 77 -35.72 -10.18 10.68
CA THR A 77 -35.37 -10.15 12.11
C THR A 77 -36.20 -9.13 12.87
N LEU A 78 -36.40 -7.94 12.29
CA LEU A 78 -37.23 -6.89 12.87
C LEU A 78 -38.70 -7.33 12.98
N LYS A 79 -39.25 -7.94 11.92
CA LYS A 79 -40.60 -8.53 11.96
C LYS A 79 -40.75 -9.59 13.05
N LEU A 80 -39.69 -10.34 13.35
CA LEU A 80 -39.69 -11.32 14.43
C LEU A 80 -39.62 -10.65 15.80
N CYS A 81 -38.82 -9.60 15.93
CA CYS A 81 -38.72 -8.82 17.15
C CYS A 81 -40.07 -8.21 17.54
N ASP A 82 -40.80 -7.63 16.58
CA ASP A 82 -42.15 -7.06 16.79
C ASP A 82 -43.21 -8.08 17.25
N LYS A 83 -42.99 -9.38 16.99
CA LYS A 83 -43.88 -10.46 17.44
C LYS A 83 -43.59 -10.92 18.87
N ILE A 84 -42.36 -10.73 19.33
CA ILE A 84 -41.85 -11.27 20.60
C ILE A 84 -41.88 -10.19 21.69
N VAL A 85 -41.52 -8.95 21.34
CA VAL A 85 -41.48 -7.84 22.28
C VAL A 85 -42.84 -7.13 22.30
N PRO A 86 -43.40 -6.81 23.48
CA PRO A 86 -44.62 -6.01 23.58
C PRO A 86 -44.45 -4.64 22.91
N LYS A 87 -45.49 -4.18 22.19
CA LYS A 87 -45.48 -2.89 21.45
C LYS A 87 -45.19 -1.64 22.30
N GLU A 88 -45.19 -1.76 23.61
CA GLU A 88 -44.96 -0.68 24.59
C GLU A 88 -43.47 -0.49 24.91
N GLU A 89 -42.59 -1.45 24.56
CA GLU A 89 -41.12 -1.30 24.64
C GLU A 89 -40.54 -0.98 23.24
N SER A 90 -39.91 0.19 23.07
CA SER A 90 -39.29 0.63 21.80
C SER A 90 -38.03 -0.15 21.38
N THR A 91 -37.71 -1.24 22.08
CA THR A 91 -36.38 -1.87 22.10
C THR A 91 -35.94 -2.43 20.75
N CYS A 92 -36.86 -3.03 19.97
CA CYS A 92 -36.52 -3.63 18.67
C CYS A 92 -36.03 -2.61 17.64
N LYS A 93 -36.71 -1.46 17.57
CA LYS A 93 -36.37 -0.40 16.63
C LYS A 93 -35.04 0.24 17.01
N ASP A 94 -34.87 0.54 18.29
CA ASP A 94 -33.65 1.16 18.82
C ASP A 94 -32.41 0.28 18.58
N MET A 95 -32.53 -1.06 18.66
CA MET A 95 -31.45 -2.00 18.37
C MET A 95 -31.05 -2.05 16.89
N SER A 96 -31.96 -1.71 15.97
CA SER A 96 -31.71 -1.81 14.53
C SER A 96 -31.07 -0.58 13.90
N ILE A 97 -31.25 0.61 14.51
CA ILE A 97 -30.75 1.88 13.97
C ILE A 97 -29.25 1.84 13.65
N PRO A 98 -28.35 1.35 14.53
CA PRO A 98 -26.92 1.30 14.22
C PRO A 98 -26.61 0.41 13.01
N ILE A 99 -27.38 -0.68 12.84
CA ILE A 99 -27.22 -1.63 11.75
C ILE A 99 -27.69 -1.02 10.42
N GLU A 100 -28.83 -0.32 10.43
CA GLU A 100 -29.33 0.39 9.26
C GLU A 100 -28.33 1.46 8.76
N VAL A 101 -27.73 2.21 9.68
CA VAL A 101 -26.66 3.18 9.35
C VAL A 101 -25.45 2.49 8.71
N LEU A 102 -25.05 1.32 9.23
CA LEU A 102 -23.95 0.53 8.64
C LEU A 102 -24.29 0.01 7.24
N ILE A 103 -25.53 -0.44 7.00
CA ILE A 103 -26.00 -0.85 5.67
C ILE A 103 -25.91 0.32 4.69
N GLN A 104 -26.44 1.49 5.08
CA GLN A 104 -26.43 2.68 4.24
C GLN A 104 -24.99 3.13 3.93
N SER A 105 -24.11 3.16 4.95
CA SER A 105 -22.70 3.50 4.77
C SER A 105 -22.01 2.55 3.79
N ASN A 106 -22.21 1.24 3.95
CA ASN A 106 -21.64 0.23 3.05
C ASN A 106 -22.18 0.33 1.62
N SER A 107 -23.47 0.65 1.47
CA SER A 107 -24.10 0.88 0.16
C SER A 107 -23.46 2.07 -0.57
N ILE A 108 -23.25 3.19 0.11
CA ILE A 108 -22.57 4.38 -0.46
C ILE A 108 -21.12 4.05 -0.85
N LYS A 109 -20.37 3.32 0.00
CA LYS A 109 -19.00 2.89 -0.32
C LYS A 109 -18.97 1.96 -1.53
N LEU A 110 -19.91 1.03 -1.61
CA LEU A 110 -20.04 0.10 -2.73
C LEU A 110 -20.41 0.85 -4.02
N GLN A 111 -21.29 1.84 -3.95
CA GLN A 111 -21.62 2.72 -5.07
C GLN A 111 -20.40 3.56 -5.50
N SER A 112 -19.59 4.03 -4.55
CA SER A 112 -18.37 4.78 -4.84
C SER A 112 -17.35 3.89 -5.56
N LEU A 113 -17.18 2.66 -5.07
CA LEU A 113 -16.37 1.65 -5.72
C LEU A 113 -16.92 1.30 -7.11
N SER A 114 -18.23 1.16 -7.26
CA SER A 114 -18.85 0.91 -8.55
C SER A 114 -18.69 2.09 -9.50
N HIS A 115 -18.74 3.35 -9.08
CA HIS A 115 -18.44 4.49 -9.96
C HIS A 115 -16.98 4.56 -10.37
N ILE A 116 -16.06 4.17 -9.50
CA ILE A 116 -14.64 4.04 -9.84
C ILE A 116 -14.45 2.95 -10.91
N ILE A 117 -15.30 1.92 -10.91
CA ILE A 117 -15.10 0.68 -11.68
C ILE A 117 -16.02 0.56 -12.90
N SER A 118 -17.18 1.23 -12.89
CA SER A 118 -18.21 1.13 -13.90
C SER A 118 -17.99 2.16 -15.00
N ASN A 119 -17.45 1.66 -16.11
CA ASN A 119 -17.77 2.19 -17.43
C ASN A 119 -17.91 1.07 -18.48
N GLN A 120 -18.23 -0.14 -18.03
CA GLN A 120 -18.53 -1.28 -18.90
C GLN A 120 -19.96 -1.77 -18.64
N SER A 121 -20.95 -1.03 -19.13
CA SER A 121 -22.27 -1.60 -19.44
C SER A 121 -23.15 -0.56 -20.14
N THR A 122 -23.15 -0.55 -21.47
CA THR A 122 -24.39 -0.82 -22.21
C THR A 122 -24.01 -1.50 -23.54
N ASN A 123 -24.31 -2.81 -23.64
CA ASN A 123 -24.53 -3.53 -24.89
C ASN A 123 -23.57 -3.28 -26.07
N LYS A 124 -22.41 -3.97 -26.10
CA LYS A 124 -21.86 -4.63 -27.31
C LYS A 124 -20.52 -5.32 -27.03
N VAL A 125 -20.50 -6.63 -27.23
CA VAL A 125 -19.29 -7.44 -27.40
C VAL A 125 -18.67 -7.13 -28.79
N LYS A 126 -17.33 -7.20 -28.86
CA LYS A 126 -16.43 -7.08 -30.05
C LYS A 126 -16.08 -5.66 -30.50
N ARG A 127 -15.15 -5.02 -29.79
CA ARG A 127 -13.95 -4.38 -30.36
C ARG A 127 -12.93 -4.09 -29.25
N SER A 128 -11.73 -4.61 -29.44
CA SER A 128 -10.53 -4.32 -28.65
C SER A 128 -10.09 -2.89 -28.94
N LEU A 129 -10.61 -1.92 -28.18
CA LEU A 129 -10.13 -0.55 -28.02
C LEU A 129 -11.24 0.15 -27.25
N GLU A 130 -11.05 0.44 -25.96
CA GLU A 130 -11.65 1.52 -25.15
C GLU A 130 -11.32 1.20 -23.68
N PHE A 131 -10.04 1.31 -23.31
CA PHE A 131 -9.63 1.31 -21.91
C PHE A 131 -10.07 2.64 -21.27
N GLY A 132 -11.32 2.63 -20.79
CA GLY A 132 -11.86 3.52 -19.77
C GLY A 132 -12.17 4.95 -20.18
N GLY A 133 -13.38 5.41 -19.83
CA GLY A 133 -13.71 6.85 -19.82
C GLY A 133 -12.83 7.66 -18.87
N GLU A 134 -12.97 8.99 -18.86
CA GLU A 134 -12.13 9.92 -18.10
C GLU A 134 -11.95 9.54 -16.62
N ILE A 135 -13.00 9.01 -15.98
CA ILE A 135 -12.99 8.59 -14.56
C ILE A 135 -12.06 7.37 -14.34
N LEU A 136 -12.08 6.39 -15.24
CA LEU A 136 -11.20 5.21 -15.15
C LEU A 136 -9.75 5.59 -15.40
N LYS A 137 -9.48 6.49 -16.37
CA LYS A 137 -8.13 7.03 -16.56
C LYS A 137 -7.66 7.82 -15.34
N PHE A 138 -8.55 8.59 -14.73
CA PHE A 138 -8.26 9.28 -13.48
C PHE A 138 -7.89 8.29 -12.37
N PHE A 139 -8.66 7.23 -12.12
CA PHE A 139 -8.42 6.26 -11.03
C PHE A 139 -7.46 5.12 -11.32
N PHE A 140 -7.11 4.85 -12.57
CA PHE A 140 -6.25 3.70 -12.92
C PHE A 140 -5.12 4.02 -13.92
N GLY A 141 -5.02 5.28 -14.38
CA GLY A 141 -3.94 5.72 -15.25
C GLY A 141 -4.14 5.28 -16.70
N THR A 142 -3.08 5.33 -17.50
CA THR A 142 -3.10 5.06 -18.95
C THR A 142 -2.51 3.70 -19.32
N LEU A 143 -2.63 2.69 -18.44
CA LEU A 143 -2.14 1.34 -18.73
C LEU A 143 -2.85 0.79 -19.99
N ASP A 144 -2.07 0.21 -20.91
CA ASP A 144 -2.60 -0.33 -22.16
C ASP A 144 -3.37 -1.64 -21.93
N ALA A 145 -4.32 -1.94 -22.81
CA ALA A 145 -5.14 -3.13 -22.76
C ALA A 145 -4.34 -4.43 -22.79
N ASP A 146 -3.18 -4.41 -23.45
CA ASP A 146 -2.28 -5.54 -23.52
C ASP A 146 -1.62 -5.86 -22.17
N ASP A 147 -1.21 -4.85 -21.41
CA ASP A 147 -0.65 -5.03 -20.08
C ASP A 147 -1.67 -5.63 -19.12
N ALA A 148 -2.90 -5.10 -19.12
CA ALA A 148 -3.98 -5.63 -18.28
C ALA A 148 -4.29 -7.11 -18.59
N ARG A 149 -4.36 -7.48 -19.88
CA ARG A 149 -4.52 -8.88 -20.31
C ARG A 149 -3.36 -9.76 -19.86
N LYS A 150 -2.13 -9.27 -20.02
CA LYS A 150 -0.90 -9.98 -19.64
C LYS A 150 -0.89 -10.29 -18.14
N TYR A 151 -1.24 -9.33 -17.31
CA TYR A 151 -1.26 -9.50 -15.87
C TYR A 151 -2.42 -10.38 -15.38
N ASP A 152 -3.63 -10.30 -15.97
CA ASP A 152 -4.71 -11.23 -15.63
C ASP A 152 -4.34 -12.68 -16.03
N ALA A 153 -3.72 -12.88 -17.19
CA ALA A 153 -3.19 -14.18 -17.58
C ALA A 153 -2.10 -14.67 -16.61
N ALA A 154 -1.24 -13.78 -16.12
CA ALA A 154 -0.23 -14.08 -15.10
C ALA A 154 -0.85 -14.51 -13.76
N ILE A 155 -1.92 -13.83 -13.35
CA ILE A 155 -2.68 -14.18 -12.15
C ILE A 155 -3.33 -15.57 -12.29
N GLU A 156 -3.98 -15.84 -13.43
CA GLU A 156 -4.67 -17.11 -13.66
C GLU A 156 -3.71 -18.30 -13.82
N SER A 157 -2.56 -18.12 -14.47
CA SER A 157 -1.52 -19.16 -14.57
C SER A 157 -0.88 -19.47 -13.21
N SER A 158 -0.67 -18.46 -12.36
CA SER A 158 -0.18 -18.64 -10.99
C SER A 158 -1.11 -19.51 -10.11
N LYS A 159 -2.39 -19.65 -10.50
CA LYS A 159 -3.38 -20.53 -9.85
C LYS A 159 -3.30 -21.99 -10.35
N LYS A 160 -2.79 -22.25 -11.56
CA LYS A 160 -2.94 -23.54 -12.24
C LYS A 160 -1.72 -24.48 -12.17
N SER A 161 -0.49 -23.99 -11.98
CA SER A 161 0.71 -24.84 -11.77
C SER A 161 1.98 -24.01 -11.46
N GLU A 162 3.01 -24.61 -10.86
CA GLU A 162 4.36 -24.03 -10.75
C GLU A 162 5.10 -23.94 -12.10
N THR A 163 4.77 -24.77 -13.09
CA THR A 163 5.45 -24.80 -14.41
C THR A 163 5.08 -23.63 -15.32
N GLU A 164 3.87 -23.07 -15.24
CA GLU A 164 3.50 -21.86 -16.00
C GLU A 164 4.09 -20.57 -15.39
N LEU A 165 4.43 -20.62 -14.10
CA LEU A 165 5.10 -19.52 -13.37
C LEU A 165 6.42 -19.11 -14.04
N PHE A 166 7.11 -20.06 -14.68
CA PHE A 166 8.40 -19.85 -15.36
C PHE A 166 8.34 -18.86 -16.54
N HIS A 167 7.23 -18.80 -17.26
CA HIS A 167 7.08 -17.88 -18.38
C HIS A 167 6.88 -16.43 -17.91
N LEU A 168 6.23 -16.25 -16.75
CA LEU A 168 6.03 -14.93 -16.12
C LEU A 168 7.33 -14.36 -15.56
N MET A 169 8.20 -15.24 -15.06
CA MET A 169 9.54 -14.87 -14.57
C MET A 169 10.42 -14.29 -15.68
N ARG A 170 10.24 -14.71 -16.95
CA ARG A 170 10.98 -14.14 -18.09
C ARG A 170 10.64 -12.67 -18.33
N ASP A 171 9.44 -12.27 -17.94
CA ASP A 171 8.93 -10.91 -18.14
C ASP A 171 9.06 -10.05 -16.87
N ASN A 172 9.89 -10.49 -15.90
CA ASN A 172 10.08 -9.86 -14.59
C ASN A 172 8.78 -9.63 -13.82
N ILE A 173 7.78 -10.51 -14.01
CA ILE A 173 6.50 -10.46 -13.31
C ILE A 173 6.52 -11.46 -12.15
N HIS A 174 6.36 -10.94 -10.93
CA HIS A 174 6.21 -11.71 -9.71
C HIS A 174 4.81 -11.56 -9.13
N ILE A 175 4.08 -12.68 -9.00
CA ILE A 175 2.74 -12.69 -8.39
C ILE A 175 2.86 -12.99 -6.90
N VAL A 176 2.42 -12.05 -6.06
CA VAL A 176 2.46 -12.19 -4.60
C VAL A 176 1.23 -12.91 -4.08
N LYS A 177 1.40 -14.17 -3.66
CA LYS A 177 0.34 -14.99 -3.06
C LYS A 177 0.00 -14.59 -1.63
N SER A 178 0.94 -14.00 -0.89
CA SER A 178 0.74 -13.65 0.53
C SER A 178 -0.26 -12.50 0.73
N THR A 179 -0.31 -11.51 -0.15
CA THR A 179 -1.35 -10.47 -0.14
C THR A 179 -2.72 -11.01 -0.49
N ILE A 180 -2.78 -11.90 -1.49
CA ILE A 180 -4.03 -12.59 -1.87
C ILE A 180 -4.65 -13.23 -0.61
N ASN A 181 -3.82 -13.76 0.32
CA ASN A 181 -4.31 -14.30 1.59
C ASN A 181 -4.96 -13.26 2.53
N ASN A 182 -4.51 -12.00 2.57
CA ASN A 182 -5.10 -10.99 3.46
C ASN A 182 -6.54 -10.65 3.04
N PHE A 183 -6.75 -10.38 1.76
CA PHE A 183 -8.09 -10.13 1.21
C PHE A 183 -8.94 -11.41 1.23
N ASN A 184 -8.37 -12.56 0.87
CA ASN A 184 -9.06 -13.85 0.95
C ASN A 184 -9.46 -14.23 2.38
N THR A 185 -8.70 -13.83 3.40
CA THR A 185 -9.07 -14.08 4.80
C THR A 185 -10.34 -13.31 5.16
N THR A 186 -10.47 -12.06 4.72
CA THR A 186 -11.69 -11.27 4.92
C THR A 186 -12.86 -11.87 4.15
N ILE A 187 -12.66 -12.27 2.89
CA ILE A 187 -13.69 -12.96 2.09
C ILE A 187 -14.10 -14.30 2.73
N TYR A 188 -13.14 -15.06 3.25
CA TYR A 188 -13.39 -16.30 3.96
C TYR A 188 -14.22 -16.07 5.23
N LYS A 189 -13.90 -15.02 6.00
CA LYS A 189 -14.71 -14.62 7.16
C LYS A 189 -16.13 -14.24 6.76
N LEU A 190 -16.32 -13.55 5.63
CA LEU A 190 -17.64 -13.24 5.09
C LEU A 190 -18.41 -14.53 4.76
N ASN A 191 -17.79 -15.48 4.07
CA ASN A 191 -18.42 -16.78 3.76
C ASN A 191 -18.80 -17.56 5.02
N GLN A 192 -17.93 -17.56 6.04
CA GLN A 192 -18.22 -18.19 7.33
C GLN A 192 -19.38 -17.50 8.07
N ASN A 193 -19.41 -16.17 8.04
CA ASN A 193 -20.51 -15.41 8.60
C ASN A 193 -21.82 -15.71 7.85
N GLU A 194 -21.78 -15.83 6.53
CA GLU A 194 -22.94 -16.23 5.73
C GLU A 194 -23.48 -17.60 6.14
N MET A 195 -22.59 -18.60 6.31
CA MET A 195 -22.99 -19.94 6.75
C MET A 195 -23.63 -19.90 8.14
N LYS A 196 -23.04 -19.16 9.09
CA LYS A 196 -23.61 -18.95 10.43
C LYS A 196 -24.96 -18.26 10.36
N LEU A 197 -25.09 -17.25 9.50
CA LEU A 197 -26.32 -16.50 9.25
C LEU A 197 -27.44 -17.45 8.80
N ASN A 198 -27.18 -18.23 7.74
CA ASN A 198 -28.14 -19.20 7.19
C ASN A 198 -28.55 -20.25 8.25
N ALA A 199 -27.60 -20.73 9.06
CA ALA A 199 -27.89 -21.70 10.11
C ALA A 199 -28.76 -21.12 11.23
N GLN A 200 -28.52 -19.85 11.63
CA GLN A 200 -29.33 -19.17 12.63
C GLN A 200 -30.73 -18.83 12.10
N ILE A 201 -30.85 -18.42 10.83
CA ILE A 201 -32.13 -18.18 10.16
C ILE A 201 -33.01 -19.44 10.20
N ASN A 202 -32.46 -20.59 9.80
CA ASN A 202 -33.23 -21.83 9.75
C ASN A 202 -33.75 -22.22 11.15
N LYS A 203 -32.90 -22.11 12.18
CA LYS A 203 -33.31 -22.33 13.57
C LYS A 203 -34.35 -21.32 14.05
N MET A 204 -34.27 -20.07 13.59
CA MET A 204 -35.22 -19.03 13.91
C MET A 204 -36.59 -19.27 13.27
N ASN A 205 -36.62 -19.75 12.03
CA ASN A 205 -37.85 -20.11 11.32
C ASN A 205 -38.56 -21.32 11.98
N GLU A 206 -37.80 -22.27 12.52
CA GLU A 206 -38.35 -23.37 13.32
C GLU A 206 -38.98 -22.84 14.61
N ILE A 207 -38.26 -21.98 15.33
CA ILE A 207 -38.74 -21.29 16.53
C ILE A 207 -40.02 -20.48 16.23
N PHE A 208 -40.05 -19.76 15.10
CA PHE A 208 -41.18 -18.97 14.63
C PHE A 208 -42.47 -19.78 14.52
N SER A 209 -42.36 -21.05 14.09
CA SER A 209 -43.53 -21.94 13.96
C SER A 209 -44.11 -22.40 15.30
N GLN A 210 -43.37 -22.22 16.40
CA GLN A 210 -43.69 -22.78 17.72
C GLN A 210 -43.87 -21.73 18.83
N ILE A 211 -43.59 -20.44 18.55
CA ILE A 211 -43.74 -19.38 19.55
C ILE A 211 -45.22 -19.23 19.96
N THR A 212 -45.49 -19.46 21.25
CA THR A 212 -46.68 -18.95 21.93
C THR A 212 -46.32 -17.67 22.68
N LYS A 213 -47.29 -16.76 22.89
CA LYS A 213 -47.09 -15.48 23.61
C LYS A 213 -46.56 -15.65 25.05
N THR A 214 -46.59 -16.86 25.60
CA THR A 214 -46.24 -17.23 26.97
C THR A 214 -44.85 -17.84 27.14
N ASP A 215 -44.10 -18.05 26.06
CA ASP A 215 -42.77 -18.65 26.13
C ASP A 215 -41.69 -17.66 26.59
N ASN A 216 -40.60 -18.19 27.17
CA ASN A 216 -39.47 -17.49 27.80
C ASN A 216 -38.93 -16.28 26.98
N LEU A 217 -39.49 -15.08 27.20
CA LEU A 217 -39.11 -13.83 26.53
C LEU A 217 -37.60 -13.61 26.52
N LEU A 218 -36.94 -13.84 27.66
CA LEU A 218 -35.49 -13.70 27.82
C LEU A 218 -34.68 -14.57 26.84
N LEU A 219 -35.13 -15.82 26.62
CA LEU A 219 -34.46 -16.76 25.71
C LEU A 219 -34.52 -16.25 24.27
N TYR A 220 -35.68 -15.72 23.85
CA TYR A 220 -35.85 -15.23 22.50
C TYR A 220 -35.18 -13.89 22.25
N THR A 221 -35.23 -12.97 23.21
CA THR A 221 -34.45 -11.72 23.16
C THR A 221 -32.95 -12.01 23.06
N SER A 222 -32.44 -13.01 23.78
CA SER A 222 -31.04 -13.45 23.66
C SER A 222 -30.70 -13.99 22.26
N LYS A 223 -31.59 -14.81 21.66
CA LYS A 223 -31.40 -15.34 20.30
C LYS A 223 -31.46 -14.24 19.23
N LEU A 224 -32.36 -13.27 19.39
CA LEU A 224 -32.46 -12.08 18.54
C LEU A 224 -31.18 -11.24 18.60
N ASN A 225 -30.72 -10.91 19.80
CA ASN A 225 -29.47 -10.16 19.99
C ASN A 225 -28.28 -10.89 19.37
N ASN A 226 -28.20 -12.21 19.49
CA ASN A 226 -27.15 -13.00 18.84
C ASN A 226 -27.20 -12.88 17.31
N LEU A 227 -28.39 -12.88 16.69
CA LEU A 227 -28.51 -12.69 15.25
C LEU A 227 -28.09 -11.26 14.84
N LEU A 228 -28.54 -10.24 15.56
CA LEU A 228 -28.17 -8.85 15.31
C LEU A 228 -26.65 -8.65 15.40
N ASN A 229 -25.98 -9.27 16.38
CA ASN A 229 -24.52 -9.26 16.48
C ASN A 229 -23.83 -9.93 15.28
N ILE A 230 -24.39 -11.03 14.75
CA ILE A 230 -23.85 -11.69 13.54
C ILE A 230 -24.02 -10.81 12.30
N ILE A 231 -25.18 -10.14 12.18
CA ILE A 231 -25.46 -9.17 11.11
C ILE A 231 -24.46 -8.01 11.19
N GLU A 232 -24.30 -7.40 12.36
CA GLU A 232 -23.36 -6.31 12.60
C GLU A 232 -21.92 -6.72 12.28
N GLY A 233 -21.46 -7.87 12.77
CA GLY A 233 -20.12 -8.39 12.48
C GLY A 233 -19.89 -8.65 10.97
N SER A 234 -20.93 -9.04 10.25
CA SER A 234 -20.90 -9.20 8.79
C SER A 234 -20.75 -7.85 8.09
N LEU A 235 -21.54 -6.85 8.49
CA LEU A 235 -21.48 -5.49 7.94
C LEU A 235 -20.15 -4.80 8.21
N LEU A 236 -19.58 -4.98 9.40
CA LEU A 236 -18.24 -4.46 9.73
C LEU A 236 -17.16 -5.12 8.86
N SER A 237 -17.29 -6.41 8.58
CA SER A 237 -16.36 -7.12 7.68
C SER A 237 -16.45 -6.60 6.25
N ILE A 238 -17.65 -6.31 5.75
CA ILE A 238 -17.85 -5.66 4.44
C ILE A 238 -17.25 -4.25 4.46
N SER A 239 -17.52 -3.45 5.49
CA SER A 239 -17.00 -2.09 5.60
C SER A 239 -15.48 -2.09 5.55
N ASN A 240 -14.82 -2.95 6.33
CA ASN A 240 -13.37 -3.05 6.34
C ASN A 240 -12.81 -3.44 4.97
N LEU A 241 -13.47 -4.35 4.25
CA LEU A 241 -13.06 -4.73 2.89
C LEU A 241 -13.21 -3.55 1.91
N LEU A 242 -14.34 -2.84 1.94
CA LEU A 242 -14.60 -1.69 1.09
C LEU A 242 -13.63 -0.54 1.39
N ASP A 243 -13.45 -0.18 2.66
CA ASP A 243 -12.53 0.88 3.10
C ASP A 243 -11.09 0.56 2.70
N THR A 244 -10.64 -0.67 2.97
CA THR A 244 -9.29 -1.09 2.61
C THR A 244 -9.08 -1.03 1.09
N THR A 245 -10.07 -1.48 0.31
CA THR A 245 -9.97 -1.49 -1.16
C THR A 245 -9.97 -0.07 -1.72
N LEU A 246 -10.91 0.78 -1.31
CA LEU A 246 -11.01 2.17 -1.74
C LEU A 246 -9.74 2.95 -1.37
N ASN A 247 -9.27 2.84 -0.13
CA ASN A 247 -8.05 3.51 0.32
C ASN A 247 -6.82 3.01 -0.45
N SER A 248 -6.75 1.70 -0.75
CA SER A 248 -5.65 1.15 -1.55
C SER A 248 -5.64 1.70 -2.98
N ILE A 249 -6.81 1.83 -3.61
CA ILE A 249 -6.96 2.44 -4.94
C ILE A 249 -6.53 3.92 -4.87
N LEU A 250 -7.02 4.68 -3.89
CA LEU A 250 -6.69 6.09 -3.72
C LEU A 250 -5.19 6.31 -3.45
N PHE A 251 -4.57 5.51 -2.60
CA PHE A 251 -3.14 5.63 -2.32
C PHE A 251 -2.27 5.25 -3.52
N SER A 252 -2.71 4.31 -4.35
CA SER A 252 -2.03 4.01 -5.62
C SER A 252 -1.96 5.21 -6.56
N LYS A 253 -2.88 6.18 -6.46
CA LYS A 253 -2.83 7.39 -7.29
C LYS A 253 -1.70 8.33 -6.94
N VAL A 254 -1.38 8.42 -5.66
CA VAL A 254 -0.35 9.32 -5.15
C VAL A 254 0.99 8.58 -4.99
N ASN A 255 1.13 7.43 -5.64
CA ASN A 255 2.31 6.57 -5.56
C ASN A 255 2.64 6.08 -4.12
N ILE A 256 1.62 5.91 -3.28
CA ILE A 256 1.78 5.45 -1.90
C ILE A 256 1.31 4.00 -1.78
N LEU A 257 2.18 3.12 -1.31
CA LEU A 257 1.85 1.73 -1.07
C LEU A 257 1.04 1.55 0.22
N HIS A 258 -0.24 1.18 0.11
CA HIS A 258 -1.06 0.86 1.28
C HIS A 258 -0.61 -0.48 1.92
N PRO A 259 -0.37 -0.57 3.24
CA PRO A 259 0.15 -1.78 3.89
C PRO A 259 -0.72 -3.03 3.72
N SER A 260 -2.04 -2.87 3.55
CA SER A 260 -2.94 -4.00 3.27
C SER A 260 -2.76 -4.60 1.87
N VAL A 261 -2.17 -3.85 0.92
CA VAL A 261 -1.79 -4.36 -0.40
C VAL A 261 -0.52 -5.17 -0.30
N ILE A 262 0.54 -4.71 0.36
CA ILE A 262 1.64 -5.58 0.76
C ILE A 262 2.39 -4.87 1.87
N SER A 263 2.66 -5.57 2.97
CA SER A 263 3.47 -5.00 4.04
C SER A 263 4.94 -4.97 3.62
N PRO A 264 5.75 -4.00 4.11
CA PRO A 264 7.18 -3.98 3.83
C PRO A 264 7.89 -5.30 4.18
N LEU A 265 7.49 -5.94 5.28
CA LEU A 265 8.02 -7.26 5.67
C LEU A 265 7.68 -8.33 4.63
N ASN A 266 6.43 -8.41 4.18
CA ASN A 266 6.01 -9.38 3.18
C ASN A 266 6.72 -9.12 1.85
N LEU A 267 6.83 -7.86 1.43
CA LEU A 267 7.56 -7.49 0.23
C LEU A 267 9.02 -7.95 0.31
N TYR A 268 9.72 -7.69 1.42
CA TYR A 268 11.08 -8.17 1.62
C TYR A 268 11.20 -9.70 1.52
N LEU A 269 10.30 -10.44 2.16
CA LEU A 269 10.30 -11.91 2.10
C LEU A 269 10.06 -12.43 0.68
N GLU A 270 9.16 -11.79 -0.07
CA GLU A 270 8.89 -12.13 -1.47
C GLU A 270 10.11 -11.82 -2.36
N LEU A 271 10.71 -10.64 -2.24
CA LEU A 271 11.88 -10.24 -3.04
C LEU A 271 13.10 -11.10 -2.74
N THR A 272 13.38 -11.41 -1.47
CA THR A 272 14.54 -12.23 -1.09
C THR A 272 14.41 -13.66 -1.61
N LYS A 273 13.23 -14.26 -1.47
CA LYS A 273 12.93 -15.61 -1.96
C LYS A 273 13.14 -15.75 -3.47
N HIS A 274 12.84 -14.70 -4.23
CA HIS A 274 12.84 -14.70 -5.70
C HIS A 274 14.02 -13.94 -6.33
N SER A 275 14.94 -13.41 -5.52
CA SER A 275 16.10 -12.62 -5.96
C SER A 275 17.02 -13.35 -6.95
N SER A 276 17.13 -14.68 -6.84
CA SER A 276 17.95 -15.50 -7.74
C SER A 276 17.45 -15.56 -9.19
N GLN A 277 16.22 -15.07 -9.43
CA GLN A 277 15.55 -15.11 -10.73
C GLN A 277 15.77 -13.83 -11.53
N ILE A 278 16.30 -12.78 -10.90
CA ILE A 278 16.69 -11.56 -11.58
C ILE A 278 17.86 -11.87 -12.51
N SER A 279 17.81 -11.31 -13.73
CA SER A 279 18.91 -11.47 -14.68
C SER A 279 20.24 -11.06 -14.03
N LYS A 280 21.29 -11.86 -14.16
CA LYS A 280 22.60 -11.64 -13.49
C LYS A 280 23.28 -10.29 -13.78
N ARG A 281 22.71 -9.48 -14.69
CA ARG A 281 23.23 -8.17 -15.10
C ARG A 281 22.45 -7.00 -14.52
N LEU A 282 21.39 -7.27 -13.77
CA LEU A 282 20.55 -6.25 -13.14
C LEU A 282 20.52 -6.50 -11.63
N ASP A 283 20.41 -5.42 -10.87
CA ASP A 283 20.30 -5.48 -9.41
C ASP A 283 19.24 -4.50 -8.91
N PHE A 284 18.85 -4.62 -7.65
CA PHE A 284 17.99 -3.65 -6.99
C PHE A 284 18.73 -2.33 -6.75
N PRO A 285 18.01 -1.18 -6.67
CA PRO A 285 18.62 0.13 -6.49
C PRO A 285 19.41 0.26 -5.18
N VAL A 286 19.01 -0.52 -4.17
CA VAL A 286 19.66 -0.64 -2.87
C VAL A 286 19.77 -2.12 -2.50
N PRO A 287 20.75 -2.51 -1.67
CA PRO A 287 20.89 -3.90 -1.23
C PRO A 287 19.62 -4.40 -0.55
N LEU A 288 19.17 -5.61 -0.94
CA LEU A 288 18.01 -6.28 -0.35
C LEU A 288 18.25 -6.63 1.13
N ALA A 289 17.92 -5.69 1.99
CA ALA A 289 17.90 -5.85 3.44
C ALA A 289 16.60 -5.25 3.98
N ILE A 290 16.06 -5.82 5.06
CA ILE A 290 14.80 -5.34 5.65
C ILE A 290 14.87 -3.84 6.03
N GLN A 291 16.04 -3.36 6.47
CA GLN A 291 16.27 -1.95 6.79
C GLN A 291 16.19 -1.01 5.58
N ASN A 292 16.42 -1.52 4.36
CA ASN A 292 16.43 -0.75 3.12
C ASN A 292 15.11 -0.88 2.33
N ILE A 293 14.15 -1.69 2.80
CA ILE A 293 12.94 -1.99 2.04
C ILE A 293 12.11 -0.73 1.75
N HIS A 294 12.13 0.23 2.67
CA HIS A 294 11.46 1.52 2.49
C HIS A 294 12.06 2.29 1.31
N SER A 295 13.39 2.33 1.21
CA SER A 295 14.06 2.96 0.07
C SER A 295 13.73 2.27 -1.26
N ILE A 296 13.51 0.94 -1.27
CA ILE A 296 13.02 0.23 -2.45
C ILE A 296 11.61 0.69 -2.81
N ILE A 297 10.71 0.78 -1.83
CA ILE A 297 9.33 1.24 -2.04
C ILE A 297 9.32 2.69 -2.55
N ASP A 298 10.14 3.58 -1.98
CA ASP A 298 10.18 5.01 -2.30
C ASP A 298 10.59 5.29 -3.75
N VAL A 299 11.50 4.47 -4.31
CA VAL A 299 11.94 4.59 -5.71
C VAL A 299 11.08 3.79 -6.69
N SER A 300 10.06 3.09 -6.20
CA SER A 300 9.18 2.25 -7.02
C SER A 300 7.94 3.01 -7.46
N GLU A 301 7.37 2.59 -8.59
CA GLU A 301 6.08 3.08 -9.05
C GLU A 301 4.96 2.11 -8.64
N PHE A 302 3.95 2.63 -7.95
CA PHE A 302 2.81 1.88 -7.48
C PHE A 302 1.55 2.34 -8.22
N SER A 303 0.85 1.38 -8.83
CA SER A 303 -0.37 1.64 -9.60
C SER A 303 -1.42 0.57 -9.32
N SER A 304 -2.67 0.92 -9.58
CA SER A 304 -3.78 -0.04 -9.56
C SER A 304 -4.59 0.06 -10.85
N TYR A 305 -5.27 -1.02 -11.21
CA TYR A 305 -6.20 -1.04 -12.33
C TYR A 305 -7.33 -2.04 -12.09
N TYR A 306 -8.47 -1.81 -12.75
CA TYR A 306 -9.61 -2.72 -12.72
C TYR A 306 -9.69 -3.53 -14.01
N TYR A 307 -9.77 -4.85 -13.89
CA TYR A 307 -9.96 -5.75 -15.02
C TYR A 307 -10.65 -7.05 -14.57
N ASN A 308 -11.63 -7.52 -15.36
CA ASN A 308 -12.31 -8.81 -15.15
C ASN A 308 -12.81 -9.02 -13.70
N ASN A 309 -13.49 -8.02 -13.13
CA ASN A 309 -14.00 -8.03 -11.75
C ASN A 309 -12.92 -8.11 -10.66
N LYS A 310 -11.68 -7.73 -10.97
CA LYS A 310 -10.57 -7.67 -10.03
C LYS A 310 -9.97 -6.27 -10.01
N VAL A 311 -9.56 -5.82 -8.83
CA VAL A 311 -8.64 -4.70 -8.69
C VAL A 311 -7.25 -5.29 -8.58
N ILE A 312 -6.38 -4.95 -9.51
CA ILE A 312 -5.03 -5.48 -9.58
C ILE A 312 -4.08 -4.33 -9.26
N PHE A 313 -3.17 -4.59 -8.32
CA PHE A 313 -2.16 -3.66 -7.84
C PHE A 313 -0.79 -4.10 -8.35
N ILE A 314 -0.02 -3.15 -8.87
CA ILE A 314 1.31 -3.37 -9.43
C ILE A 314 2.29 -2.43 -8.73
N LEU A 315 3.32 -3.00 -8.13
CA LEU A 315 4.51 -2.27 -7.68
C LEU A 315 5.65 -2.57 -8.65
N GLN A 316 6.11 -1.54 -9.36
CA GLN A 316 7.20 -1.61 -10.33
C GLN A 316 8.47 -1.11 -9.68
N ILE A 317 9.36 -2.05 -9.35
CA ILE A 317 10.65 -1.75 -8.72
C ILE A 317 11.69 -1.57 -9.83
N PRO A 318 12.36 -0.43 -9.95
CA PRO A 318 13.36 -0.25 -11.00
C PRO A 318 14.55 -1.18 -10.77
N LEU A 319 15.06 -1.77 -11.86
CA LEU A 319 16.24 -2.63 -11.86
C LEU A 319 17.41 -1.88 -12.50
N ILE A 320 18.50 -1.76 -11.75
CA ILE A 320 19.67 -0.96 -12.13
C ILE A 320 20.77 -1.80 -12.77
N THR A 321 21.53 -1.17 -13.66
CA THR A 321 22.79 -1.74 -14.15
C THR A 321 23.89 -1.63 -13.10
N PRO A 322 24.87 -2.55 -13.07
CA PRO A 322 26.00 -2.50 -12.14
C PRO A 322 26.91 -1.29 -12.38
N ASP A 323 26.87 -0.72 -13.58
CA ASP A 323 27.66 0.45 -13.96
C ASP A 323 27.24 1.68 -13.16
N LYS A 324 28.22 2.27 -12.47
CA LYS A 324 28.06 3.52 -11.72
C LYS A 324 28.62 4.67 -12.54
N PHE A 325 27.85 5.73 -12.64
CA PHE A 325 28.25 6.95 -13.33
C PHE A 325 28.40 8.08 -12.31
N MET A 326 29.36 8.96 -12.51
CA MET A 326 29.47 10.17 -11.69
C MET A 326 28.62 11.26 -12.34
N ALA A 327 27.63 11.76 -11.60
CA ALA A 327 26.90 12.95 -11.99
C ALA A 327 27.77 14.18 -11.75
N TYR A 328 27.82 15.07 -12.74
CA TYR A 328 28.56 16.32 -12.65
C TYR A 328 27.62 17.51 -12.71
N LYS A 329 27.85 18.47 -11.83
CA LYS A 329 27.25 19.79 -11.90
C LYS A 329 28.14 20.68 -12.76
N ASN A 330 27.56 21.19 -13.84
CA ASN A 330 28.28 22.07 -14.76
C ASN A 330 28.31 23.49 -14.17
N ILE A 331 29.51 23.99 -13.88
CA ILE A 331 29.75 25.34 -13.39
C ILE A 331 30.44 26.12 -14.50
N PRO A 332 29.82 27.15 -15.09
CA PRO A 332 30.49 27.99 -16.06
C PRO A 332 31.64 28.74 -15.38
N LEU A 333 32.82 28.67 -15.97
CA LEU A 333 34.00 29.42 -15.54
C LEU A 333 34.16 30.64 -16.45
N GLN A 334 34.31 31.81 -15.84
CA GLN A 334 34.58 33.03 -16.59
C GLN A 334 36.00 32.93 -17.18
N CYS A 335 36.11 32.80 -18.51
CA CYS A 335 37.38 32.95 -19.21
C CYS A 335 37.76 34.44 -19.21
N ARG A 336 38.64 34.86 -18.30
CA ARG A 336 39.39 36.10 -18.48
C ARG A 336 40.52 35.83 -19.45
N GLU A 337 40.60 36.64 -20.51
CA GLU A 337 41.84 36.77 -21.28
C GLU A 337 42.98 37.13 -20.31
N LEU A 338 44.08 36.37 -20.43
CA LEU A 338 45.34 36.43 -19.67
C LEU A 338 45.42 37.42 -18.49
N GLY A 339 45.48 36.90 -17.25
CA GLY A 339 46.08 37.68 -16.17
C GLY A 339 45.77 37.32 -14.71
N SER A 340 44.85 36.41 -14.40
CA SER A 340 44.58 36.08 -12.97
C SER A 340 44.02 34.68 -12.77
N ALA A 341 44.71 33.86 -11.98
CA ALA A 341 44.27 32.52 -11.59
C ALA A 341 42.96 32.58 -10.78
N ILE A 342 41.98 31.74 -11.14
CA ILE A 342 40.77 31.51 -10.35
C ILE A 342 41.07 30.41 -9.33
N MET A 343 40.83 30.70 -8.05
CA MET A 343 41.23 29.89 -6.89
C MET A 343 39.97 29.41 -6.16
N ARG A 344 39.84 28.11 -5.88
CA ARG A 344 38.72 27.57 -5.08
C ARG A 344 39.22 26.73 -3.90
N ARG A 345 38.53 26.90 -2.76
CA ARG A 345 38.68 26.12 -1.53
C ARG A 345 37.74 24.91 -1.60
N VAL A 346 38.26 23.70 -1.36
CA VAL A 346 37.46 22.47 -1.26
C VAL A 346 37.36 22.12 0.22
N ASP A 347 36.15 22.21 0.78
CA ASP A 347 35.86 21.81 2.16
C ASP A 347 35.14 20.45 2.14
N LEU A 348 35.74 19.44 2.78
CA LEU A 348 35.10 18.16 3.10
C LEU A 348 34.28 18.34 4.37
N MET A 349 32.95 18.26 4.23
CA MET A 349 31.99 18.54 5.29
C MET A 349 31.85 17.37 6.27
N ASN A 350 31.79 17.67 7.58
CA ASN A 350 31.08 16.85 8.56
C ASN A 350 30.36 17.75 9.60
N ILE A 351 29.03 17.74 9.48
CA ILE A 351 27.94 17.88 10.47
C ILE A 351 28.30 18.39 11.89
N PHE A 352 27.71 19.52 12.31
CA PHE A 352 26.78 19.60 13.46
C PHE A 352 26.11 20.99 13.60
N ASN A 353 24.85 20.95 14.06
CA ASN A 353 23.89 22.04 14.29
C ASN A 353 24.45 23.29 15.00
N LEU A 354 23.92 24.47 14.63
CA LEU A 354 23.12 25.36 15.51
C LEU A 354 22.92 26.74 14.88
N LEU A 355 21.77 27.35 15.22
CA LEU A 355 21.39 28.77 15.11
C LEU A 355 20.41 29.13 13.98
N ASN A 356 19.14 28.87 14.27
CA ASN A 356 18.07 29.84 14.03
C ASN A 356 17.29 30.00 15.34
N LEU A 357 17.64 31.03 16.11
CA LEU A 357 16.72 31.81 16.94
C LEU A 357 17.33 33.21 17.02
N TYR A 358 16.71 34.10 16.25
CA TYR A 358 16.88 35.54 16.25
C TYR A 358 16.41 36.10 17.61
N ASP A 359 17.22 37.00 18.18
CA ASP A 359 16.73 38.32 18.61
C ASP A 359 16.93 39.28 17.42
#